data_AF-A0A8J7EN02-F1
#
_entry.id   AF-A0A8J7EN02-F1
#
_cell.length_a   1.000
_cell.length_b   1.000
_cell.length_c   1.000
_cell.angle_alpha   90.00
_cell.angle_beta   90.00
_cell.angle_gamma   90.00
#
_symmetry.space_group_name_H-M   'P 1'
#
loop_
_entity.id
_entity.type
_entity.pdbx_description
1 polymer ?
#
loop_
_entity_poly.entity_id
_entity_poly.type
_entity_poly.pdbx_seq_one_letter_code
_entity_poly.pdbx_strand_id
1 'polypeptide(L)'
;MKDKVERRTVDLSAYPDLVVIYLGMRVNILTGLKTLLGFGPKIAKSVEAQPDGLLLHETILFSLFPPHVGMRQYWRDFETLEAWARSDPHKQWWLDFLRDSGGTGFWHETYFMRGGMEAVYDDMKTSVGFLRFAPVKAARGAMFSARDRLNVEGEASIASAVDEGQFYDESE
;
A
#
# COMPACT_ATOMS: atom_id res chain seq x y z
N MET A 1 -27.96 -21.96 6.73
CA MET A 1 -27.11 -21.90 5.53
C MET A 1 -25.89 -21.08 5.91
N LYS A 2 -24.67 -21.54 5.68
CA LYS A 2 -23.47 -20.68 5.84
C LYS A 2 -23.42 -19.79 4.61
N ASP A 3 -23.35 -18.48 4.79
CA ASP A 3 -23.14 -17.55 3.68
C ASP A 3 -21.75 -17.80 3.08
N LYS A 4 -21.67 -17.89 1.74
CA LYS A 4 -20.39 -18.04 1.04
C LYS A 4 -19.59 -16.74 1.15
N VAL A 5 -18.27 -16.90 1.26
CA VAL A 5 -17.33 -15.76 1.31
C VAL A 5 -17.42 -14.96 0.01
N GLU A 6 -17.64 -13.65 0.11
CA GLU A 6 -17.60 -12.73 -1.03
C GLU A 6 -16.15 -12.43 -1.39
N ARG A 7 -15.71 -12.86 -2.58
CA ARG A 7 -14.34 -12.67 -3.06
C ARG A 7 -14.25 -11.55 -4.10
N ARG A 8 -13.44 -10.53 -3.80
CA ARG A 8 -13.18 -9.38 -4.68
C ARG A 8 -11.70 -9.20 -4.96
N THR A 9 -11.40 -8.51 -6.05
CA THR A 9 -10.05 -8.14 -6.48
C THR A 9 -10.11 -6.81 -7.23
N VAL A 10 -8.99 -6.38 -7.82
CA VAL A 10 -8.84 -5.11 -8.51
C VAL A 10 -8.24 -5.28 -9.90
N ASP A 11 -8.62 -4.38 -10.81
CA ASP A 11 -7.96 -4.22 -12.11
C ASP A 11 -6.91 -3.11 -12.02
N LEU A 12 -5.63 -3.46 -12.14
CA LEU A 12 -4.50 -2.53 -12.07
C LEU A 12 -4.00 -2.09 -13.45
N SER A 13 -4.67 -2.45 -14.54
CA SER A 13 -4.24 -2.09 -15.90
C SER A 13 -4.10 -0.58 -16.13
N ALA A 14 -4.85 0.24 -15.38
CA ALA A 14 -4.75 1.69 -15.40
C ALA A 14 -3.50 2.26 -14.70
N TYR A 15 -2.73 1.44 -13.99
CA TYR A 15 -1.55 1.83 -13.20
C TYR A 15 -0.33 0.95 -13.53
N PRO A 16 0.18 0.96 -14.78
CA PRO A 16 1.27 0.07 -15.20
C PRO A 16 2.59 0.36 -14.47
N ASP A 17 2.81 1.60 -14.03
CA ASP A 17 4.04 2.06 -13.36
C ASP A 17 3.84 2.28 -11.85
N LEU A 18 2.80 1.67 -11.27
CA LEU A 18 2.43 1.84 -9.86
C LEU A 18 3.64 1.68 -8.93
N VAL A 19 3.77 2.63 -8.02
CA VAL A 19 4.79 2.61 -6.97
C VAL A 19 4.12 2.51 -5.61
N VAL A 20 4.60 1.57 -4.79
CA VAL A 20 4.24 1.50 -3.38
C VAL A 20 5.45 1.90 -2.55
N ILE A 21 5.29 2.88 -1.67
CA ILE A 21 6.32 3.27 -0.74
C ILE A 21 5.83 3.10 0.69
N TYR A 22 6.62 2.41 1.50
CA TYR A 22 6.47 2.37 2.94
C TYR A 22 7.49 3.31 3.55
N LEU A 23 7.08 4.07 4.56
CA LEU A 23 7.96 4.92 5.33
C LEU A 23 7.68 4.67 6.81
N GLY A 24 8.71 4.81 7.65
CA GLY A 24 8.54 4.67 9.09
C GLY A 24 9.48 5.55 9.88
N MET A 25 8.99 6.04 11.02
CA MET A 25 9.73 6.80 11.99
C MET A 25 9.63 6.11 13.35
N ARG A 26 10.78 5.78 13.93
CA ARG A 26 10.91 5.13 15.24
C ARG A 26 11.55 6.08 16.24
N VAL A 27 10.97 6.21 17.42
CA VAL A 27 11.56 6.98 18.52
C VAL A 27 12.68 6.16 19.15
N ASN A 28 13.91 6.71 19.16
CA ASN A 28 15.08 6.06 19.73
C ASN A 28 15.41 6.60 21.13
N ILE A 29 15.15 7.89 21.36
CA ILE A 29 15.33 8.57 22.65
C ILE A 29 14.15 9.53 22.93
N LEU A 30 14.02 10.00 24.17
CA LEU A 30 12.86 10.78 24.63
C LEU A 30 12.57 12.04 23.80
N THR A 31 13.60 12.75 23.32
CA THR A 31 13.42 13.94 22.47
C THR A 31 12.72 13.61 21.16
N GLY A 32 12.86 12.38 20.67
CA GLY A 32 12.26 11.92 19.42
C GLY A 32 10.73 11.94 19.43
N LEU A 33 10.09 11.91 20.61
CA LEU A 33 8.65 12.06 20.72
C LEU A 33 8.18 13.42 20.21
N LYS A 34 8.97 14.48 20.42
CA LYS A 34 8.65 15.83 19.91
C LYS A 34 8.69 15.86 18.39
N THR A 35 9.73 15.26 17.80
CA THR A 35 9.87 15.12 16.35
C THR A 35 8.69 14.36 15.77
N LEU A 36 8.37 13.20 16.33
CA LEU A 36 7.28 12.35 15.86
C LEU A 36 5.94 13.08 15.83
N LEU A 37 5.58 13.75 16.94
CA LEU A 37 4.34 14.51 17.03
C LEU A 37 4.30 15.71 16.09
N GLY A 38 5.45 16.35 15.84
CA GLY A 38 5.57 17.48 14.92
C GLY A 38 5.36 17.11 13.45
N PHE A 39 5.67 15.87 13.05
CA PHE A 39 5.48 15.41 11.67
C PHE A 39 4.03 15.03 11.34
N GLY A 40 3.24 14.58 12.32
CA GLY A 40 1.84 14.18 12.09
C GLY A 40 1.01 15.23 11.34
N PRO A 41 0.89 16.47 11.83
CA PRO A 41 0.15 17.53 11.14
C PRO A 41 0.74 17.94 9.79
N LYS A 42 2.08 17.86 9.63
CA LYS A 42 2.75 18.18 8.37
C LYS A 42 2.39 17.18 7.27
N ILE A 43 2.46 15.89 7.59
CA ILE A 43 2.11 14.80 6.69
C ILE A 43 0.62 14.89 6.32
N ALA A 44 -0.26 15.02 7.32
CA ALA A 44 -1.71 15.12 7.09
C ALA A 44 -2.06 16.25 6.11
N LYS A 45 -1.50 17.46 6.32
CA LYS A 45 -1.70 18.60 5.41
C LYS A 45 -1.15 18.35 4.01
N SER A 46 0.03 17.72 3.89
CA SER A 46 0.59 17.40 2.57
C SER A 46 -0.24 16.38 1.79
N VAL A 47 -0.88 15.45 2.48
CA VAL A 47 -1.77 14.46 1.87
C VAL A 47 -3.10 15.10 1.48
N GLU A 48 -3.66 15.95 2.34
CA GLU A 48 -4.89 16.72 2.07
C GLU A 48 -4.75 17.63 0.85
N ALA A 49 -3.55 18.12 0.56
CA ALA A 49 -3.27 18.89 -0.65
C ALA A 49 -3.34 18.07 -1.95
N GLN A 50 -3.53 16.74 -1.87
CA GLN A 50 -3.65 15.82 -3.00
C GLN A 50 -2.55 16.04 -4.07
N PRO A 51 -1.27 15.81 -3.73
CA PRO A 51 -0.19 15.96 -4.70
C PRO A 51 -0.43 15.07 -5.92
N ASP A 52 -0.07 15.58 -7.10
CA ASP A 52 -0.22 14.81 -8.34
C ASP A 52 0.48 13.46 -8.22
N GLY A 53 -0.18 12.41 -8.72
CA GLY A 53 0.29 11.04 -8.63
C GLY A 53 0.02 10.32 -7.32
N LEU A 54 -0.26 11.00 -6.19
CA LEU A 54 -0.61 10.30 -4.94
C LEU A 54 -2.04 9.73 -5.03
N LEU A 55 -2.14 8.40 -5.07
CA LEU A 55 -3.40 7.67 -5.19
C LEU A 55 -4.02 7.35 -3.82
N LEU A 56 -3.19 7.01 -2.84
CA LEU A 56 -3.65 6.66 -1.49
C LEU A 56 -2.55 6.87 -0.46
N HIS A 57 -2.93 7.31 0.73
CA HIS A 57 -2.10 7.36 1.92
C HIS A 57 -2.79 6.63 3.07
N GLU A 58 -2.05 5.74 3.73
CA GLU A 58 -2.51 4.99 4.90
C GLU A 58 -1.47 5.13 6.01
N THR A 59 -1.92 5.35 7.25
CA THR A 59 -1.04 5.36 8.43
C THR A 59 -0.87 3.96 8.98
N ILE A 60 0.34 3.60 9.40
CA ILE A 60 0.69 2.31 9.97
C ILE A 60 1.24 2.53 11.38
N LEU A 61 0.79 1.72 12.34
CA LEU A 61 1.39 1.61 13.66
C LEU A 61 2.22 0.32 13.71
N PHE A 62 3.53 0.44 13.79
CA PHE A 62 4.45 -0.71 13.89
C PHE A 62 4.67 -1.14 15.34
N SER A 63 4.77 -0.19 16.28
CA SER A 63 4.88 -0.48 17.71
C SER A 63 4.42 0.71 18.56
N LEU A 64 3.82 0.40 19.72
CA LEU A 64 3.50 1.39 20.76
C LEU A 64 4.71 1.70 21.65
N PHE A 65 5.60 0.74 21.90
CA PHE A 65 6.78 0.92 22.75
C PHE A 65 8.01 0.16 22.23
N PRO A 66 9.10 0.87 21.88
CA PRO A 66 9.15 2.33 21.71
C PRO A 66 8.23 2.76 20.56
N PRO A 67 7.69 4.00 20.57
CA PRO A 67 6.79 4.48 19.52
C PRO A 67 7.41 4.35 18.13
N HIS A 68 6.71 3.66 17.24
CA HIS A 68 7.10 3.47 15.85
C HIS A 68 5.85 3.51 14.98
N VAL A 69 5.71 4.61 14.24
CA VAL A 69 4.63 4.82 13.29
C VAL A 69 5.22 4.96 11.90
N GLY A 70 4.37 4.77 10.90
CA GLY A 70 4.76 4.97 9.53
C GLY A 70 3.55 5.16 8.65
N MET A 71 3.78 5.00 7.37
CA MET A 71 2.77 5.19 6.36
C MET A 71 3.07 4.32 5.16
N ARG A 72 2.00 3.96 4.45
CA ARG A 72 2.05 3.38 3.13
C ARG A 72 1.40 4.35 2.17
N GLN A 73 2.09 4.63 1.08
CA GLN A 73 1.56 5.44 0.00
C GLN A 73 1.60 4.67 -1.31
N TYR A 74 0.59 4.95 -2.13
CA TYR A 74 0.48 4.45 -3.49
C TYR A 74 0.58 5.64 -4.44
N TRP A 75 1.51 5.54 -5.39
CA TRP A 75 1.78 6.58 -6.37
C TRP A 75 1.60 6.02 -7.77
N ARG A 76 1.00 6.82 -8.66
CA ARG A 76 0.72 6.43 -10.05
C ARG A 76 1.96 5.94 -10.79
N ASP A 77 3.08 6.64 -10.58
CA ASP A 77 4.35 6.44 -11.26
C ASP A 77 5.50 6.96 -10.38
N PHE A 78 6.75 6.65 -10.74
CA PHE A 78 7.90 7.11 -9.97
C PHE A 78 8.17 8.60 -10.16
N GLU A 79 7.95 9.11 -11.36
CA GLU A 79 8.24 10.49 -11.74
C GLU A 79 7.47 11.48 -10.86
N THR A 80 6.19 11.22 -10.61
CA THR A 80 5.34 12.04 -9.72
C THR A 80 5.75 11.95 -8.26
N LEU A 81 6.04 10.74 -7.76
CA LEU A 81 6.60 10.54 -6.42
C LEU A 81 7.92 11.32 -6.27
N GLU A 82 8.79 11.21 -7.27
CA GLU A 82 10.11 11.81 -7.28
C GLU A 82 10.02 13.35 -7.27
N ALA A 83 9.16 13.90 -8.12
CA ALA A 83 8.89 15.33 -8.21
C ALA A 83 8.37 15.86 -6.87
N TRP A 84 7.39 15.19 -6.26
CA TRP A 84 6.88 15.57 -4.95
C TRP A 84 7.97 15.53 -3.89
N ALA A 85 8.74 14.44 -3.79
CA ALA A 85 9.77 14.27 -2.77
C ALA A 85 10.90 15.33 -2.87
N ARG A 86 11.17 15.83 -4.08
CA ARG A 86 12.17 16.89 -4.34
C ARG A 86 11.60 18.31 -4.24
N SER A 87 10.28 18.46 -4.14
CA SER A 87 9.61 19.76 -4.03
C SER A 87 9.47 20.22 -2.58
N ASP A 88 9.25 21.51 -2.39
CA ASP A 88 8.86 22.05 -1.08
C ASP A 88 7.37 21.72 -0.81
N PRO A 89 6.99 21.43 0.44
CA PRO A 89 7.81 21.53 1.64
C PRO A 89 8.63 20.26 1.98
N HIS A 90 8.41 19.15 1.27
CA HIS A 90 9.01 17.85 1.62
C HIS A 90 10.54 17.89 1.63
N LYS A 91 11.15 18.49 0.61
CA LYS A 91 12.60 18.69 0.51
C LYS A 91 13.19 19.36 1.75
N GLN A 92 12.57 20.42 2.26
CA GLN A 92 13.06 21.08 3.47
C GLN A 92 12.97 20.17 4.68
N TRP A 93 11.87 19.43 4.84
CA TRP A 93 11.72 18.49 5.94
C TRP A 93 12.81 17.42 5.93
N TRP A 94 13.17 16.92 4.75
CA TRP A 94 14.25 15.96 4.58
C TRP A 94 15.61 16.56 4.94
N LEU A 95 15.91 17.77 4.46
CA LEU A 95 17.15 18.48 4.80
C LEU A 95 17.27 18.77 6.30
N ASP A 96 16.18 19.20 6.94
CA ASP A 96 16.11 19.44 8.38
C ASP A 96 16.33 18.14 9.16
N PHE A 97 15.71 17.03 8.72
CA PHE A 97 15.86 15.72 9.35
C PHE A 97 17.30 15.18 9.24
N LEU A 98 17.94 15.36 8.09
CA LEU A 98 19.35 14.96 7.89
C LEU A 98 20.31 15.80 8.74
N ARG A 99 19.95 17.04 9.06
CA ARG A 99 20.73 17.90 9.97
C ARG A 99 20.54 17.48 11.42
N ASP A 100 19.31 17.17 11.82
CA ASP A 100 18.96 16.71 13.15
C ASP A 100 17.71 15.82 13.11
N SER A 101 17.88 14.54 13.42
CA SER A 101 16.77 13.57 13.50
C SER A 101 15.93 13.75 14.77
N GLY A 102 16.36 14.61 15.70
CA GLY A 102 15.72 14.89 16.98
C GLY A 102 15.65 13.68 17.91
N GLY A 103 16.41 12.62 17.64
CA GLY A 103 16.36 11.37 18.40
C GLY A 103 15.39 10.32 17.84
N THR A 104 15.04 10.42 16.57
CA THR A 104 14.27 9.41 15.82
C THR A 104 15.15 8.71 14.78
N GLY A 105 14.76 7.49 14.40
CA GLY A 105 15.22 6.82 13.19
C GLY A 105 14.14 6.93 12.12
N PHE A 106 14.56 6.97 10.86
CA PHE A 106 13.65 7.00 9.72
C PHE A 106 14.09 5.96 8.69
N TRP A 107 13.13 5.33 8.02
CA TRP A 107 13.37 4.42 6.92
C TRP A 107 12.30 4.58 5.86
N HIS A 108 12.62 4.17 4.64
CA HIS A 108 11.65 3.99 3.57
C HIS A 108 12.01 2.79 2.71
N GLU A 109 11.00 2.13 2.15
CA GLU A 109 11.11 1.00 1.23
C GLU A 109 10.19 1.28 0.05
N THR A 110 10.74 1.29 -1.17
CA THR A 110 10.00 1.63 -2.39
C THR A 110 9.97 0.41 -3.32
N TYR A 111 8.77 0.03 -3.75
CA TYR A 111 8.49 -1.11 -4.60
C TYR A 111 7.92 -0.62 -5.93
N PHE A 112 8.52 -1.07 -7.02
CA PHE A 112 8.12 -0.74 -8.38
C PHE A 112 7.44 -1.95 -9.01
N MET A 113 6.39 -1.71 -9.80
CA MET A 113 5.69 -2.75 -10.54
C MET A 113 6.59 -3.32 -11.66
N ARG A 114 7.50 -4.25 -11.32
CA ARG A 114 8.35 -5.01 -12.26
C ARG A 114 8.09 -6.51 -12.10
N GLY A 115 7.03 -6.98 -12.73
CA GLY A 115 6.51 -8.36 -12.56
C GLY A 115 5.07 -8.44 -12.05
N GLY A 116 4.40 -7.29 -11.91
CA GLY A 116 2.99 -7.19 -11.51
C GLY A 116 2.79 -7.02 -10.00
N MET A 117 1.63 -6.49 -9.62
CA MET A 117 1.11 -6.50 -8.25
C MET A 117 -0.24 -7.20 -8.29
N GLU A 118 -0.57 -7.98 -7.28
CA GLU A 118 -1.87 -8.66 -7.19
C GLU A 118 -2.47 -8.52 -5.79
N ALA A 119 -3.80 -8.61 -5.71
CA ALA A 119 -4.50 -8.67 -4.44
C ALA A 119 -5.81 -9.43 -4.56
N VAL A 120 -6.24 -10.01 -3.44
CA VAL A 120 -7.57 -10.57 -3.23
C VAL A 120 -8.10 -10.07 -1.89
N TYR A 121 -9.41 -9.90 -1.82
CA TYR A 121 -10.12 -9.35 -0.67
C TYR A 121 -11.37 -10.18 -0.42
N ASP A 122 -11.33 -10.96 0.66
CA ASP A 122 -12.39 -11.89 1.03
C ASP A 122 -13.15 -11.34 2.24
N ASP A 123 -14.48 -11.19 2.13
CA ASP A 123 -15.38 -10.66 3.17
C ASP A 123 -14.97 -9.31 3.79
N MET A 124 -14.20 -8.52 3.05
CA MET A 124 -13.75 -7.21 3.52
C MET A 124 -14.90 -6.20 3.56
N LYS A 125 -15.41 -5.89 4.75
CA LYS A 125 -16.52 -4.92 4.92
C LYS A 125 -16.17 -3.50 4.48
N THR A 126 -14.89 -3.14 4.53
CA THR A 126 -14.39 -1.81 4.17
C THR A 126 -13.31 -1.95 3.11
N SER A 127 -13.34 -1.11 2.09
CA SER A 127 -12.26 -1.03 1.10
C SER A 127 -10.96 -0.57 1.77
N VAL A 128 -9.87 -1.28 1.49
CA VAL A 128 -8.51 -1.00 1.98
C VAL A 128 -7.49 -1.26 0.87
N GLY A 129 -6.28 -0.70 0.98
CA GLY A 129 -5.24 -0.88 -0.02
C GLY A 129 -5.74 -0.56 -1.44
N PHE A 130 -5.49 -1.46 -2.40
CA PHE A 130 -5.87 -1.24 -3.81
C PHE A 130 -7.37 -1.03 -4.04
N LEU A 131 -8.27 -1.60 -3.22
CA LEU A 131 -9.72 -1.38 -3.35
C LEU A 131 -10.13 0.10 -3.23
N ARG A 132 -9.25 0.95 -2.70
CA ARG A 132 -9.52 2.38 -2.51
C ARG A 132 -9.32 3.21 -3.77
N PHE A 133 -8.53 2.73 -4.73
CA PHE A 133 -8.13 3.54 -5.90
C PHE A 133 -8.24 2.79 -7.24
N ALA A 134 -8.33 1.45 -7.23
CA ALA A 134 -8.45 0.64 -8.44
C ALA A 134 -9.88 0.11 -8.62
N PRO A 135 -10.35 -0.08 -9.88
CA PRO A 135 -11.65 -0.67 -10.15
C PRO A 135 -11.81 -2.07 -9.53
N VAL A 136 -12.88 -2.27 -8.77
CA VAL A 136 -13.17 -3.54 -8.07
C VAL A 136 -13.82 -4.55 -9.02
N LYS A 137 -13.39 -5.81 -8.96
CA LYS A 137 -13.90 -6.94 -9.76
C LYS A 137 -14.20 -8.14 -8.86
N ALA A 138 -15.11 -9.02 -9.29
CA ALA A 138 -15.29 -10.33 -8.68
C ALA A 138 -14.06 -11.20 -8.95
N ALA A 139 -13.60 -11.97 -7.97
CA ALA A 139 -12.49 -12.90 -8.16
C ALA A 139 -13.00 -14.20 -8.82
N ARG A 140 -13.14 -14.15 -10.16
CA ARG A 140 -13.65 -15.23 -11.03
C ARG A 140 -12.86 -15.33 -12.33
N GLY A 141 -12.87 -16.50 -12.97
CA GLY A 141 -12.12 -16.78 -14.20
C GLY A 141 -10.63 -16.43 -14.06
N ALA A 142 -10.10 -15.65 -15.01
CA ALA A 142 -8.70 -15.17 -14.99
C ALA A 142 -8.33 -14.33 -13.75
N MET A 143 -9.32 -13.93 -12.94
CA MET A 143 -9.11 -13.18 -11.70
C MET A 143 -9.15 -14.07 -10.44
N PHE A 144 -9.39 -15.38 -10.59
CA PHE A 144 -9.63 -16.30 -9.48
C PHE A 144 -8.36 -16.61 -8.66
N SER A 145 -7.26 -16.96 -9.33
CA SER A 145 -5.98 -17.29 -8.70
C SER A 145 -4.97 -16.14 -8.80
N ALA A 146 -4.00 -16.10 -7.87
CA ALA A 146 -2.92 -15.10 -7.90
C ALA A 146 -2.06 -15.25 -9.16
N ARG A 147 -1.85 -16.49 -9.61
CA ARG A 147 -1.05 -16.81 -10.80
C ARG A 147 -1.70 -16.25 -12.06
N ASP A 148 -3.01 -16.42 -12.20
CA ASP A 148 -3.77 -15.94 -13.35
C ASP A 148 -3.83 -14.41 -13.35
N ARG A 149 -4.08 -13.78 -12.19
CA ARG A 149 -4.05 -12.33 -12.03
C ARG A 149 -2.71 -11.70 -12.44
N LEU A 150 -1.61 -12.37 -12.10
CA LEU A 150 -0.25 -11.94 -12.45
C LEU A 150 0.17 -12.36 -13.85
N ASN A 151 -0.65 -13.16 -14.56
CA ASN A 151 -0.32 -13.75 -15.85
C ASN A 151 1.07 -14.44 -15.86
N VAL A 152 1.37 -15.23 -14.81
CA VAL A 152 2.66 -15.94 -14.72
C VAL A 152 2.66 -17.14 -15.65
N GLU A 153 3.59 -17.16 -16.60
CA GLU A 153 3.72 -18.24 -17.60
C GLU A 153 4.01 -19.61 -16.99
N GLY A 154 3.34 -20.64 -17.51
CA GLY A 154 3.46 -22.05 -17.10
C GLY A 154 2.38 -22.49 -16.12
N GLU A 155 2.39 -23.76 -15.71
CA GLU A 155 1.47 -24.28 -14.71
C GLU A 155 2.00 -24.09 -13.28
N ALA A 156 1.09 -24.01 -12.31
CA ALA A 156 1.48 -24.01 -10.90
C ALA A 156 2.13 -25.36 -10.56
N SER A 157 3.26 -25.32 -9.85
CA SER A 157 3.93 -26.55 -9.41
C SER A 157 3.10 -27.37 -8.41
N ILE A 158 2.13 -26.72 -7.76
CA ILE A 158 1.17 -27.30 -6.83
C ILE A 158 -0.22 -26.77 -7.18
N ALA A 159 -1.23 -27.63 -7.20
CA ALA A 159 -2.61 -27.25 -7.46
C ALA A 159 -3.15 -26.30 -6.39
N SER A 160 -4.08 -25.43 -6.79
CA SER A 160 -4.81 -24.57 -5.85
C SER A 160 -5.60 -25.44 -4.86
N ALA A 161 -5.70 -24.97 -3.61
CA ALA A 161 -6.41 -25.71 -2.56
C ALA A 161 -7.92 -25.88 -2.85
N VAL A 162 -8.49 -24.97 -3.64
CA VAL A 162 -9.90 -24.96 -4.05
C VAL A 162 -9.95 -24.44 -5.49
N ASP A 163 -10.72 -25.10 -6.36
CA ASP A 163 -11.00 -24.59 -7.71
C ASP A 163 -12.27 -23.71 -7.75
N GLU A 164 -12.44 -22.94 -8.83
CA GLU A 164 -13.56 -22.01 -8.96
C GLU A 164 -14.93 -22.71 -8.94
N GLY A 165 -15.06 -23.83 -9.64
CA GLY A 165 -16.26 -24.63 -9.69
C GLY A 165 -16.57 -25.25 -8.33
N GLN A 166 -15.58 -25.82 -7.64
CA GLN A 166 -15.79 -26.28 -6.25
C GLN A 166 -16.30 -25.16 -5.34
N PHE A 167 -15.72 -23.96 -5.45
CA PHE A 167 -16.10 -22.85 -4.60
C PHE A 167 -17.51 -22.31 -4.91
N TYR A 168 -17.86 -22.18 -6.20
CA TYR A 168 -19.11 -21.55 -6.62
C TYR A 168 -20.23 -22.52 -7.00
N ASP A 169 -19.93 -23.73 -7.47
CA ASP A 169 -20.90 -24.71 -8.01
C ASP A 169 -21.35 -25.78 -7.01
N GLU A 170 -20.75 -25.93 -5.82
CA GLU A 170 -21.27 -26.80 -4.73
C GLU A 170 -22.61 -26.28 -4.11
N SER A 171 -23.43 -25.57 -4.89
CA SER A 171 -24.71 -25.00 -4.48
C SER A 171 -25.84 -25.16 -5.50
N GLU A 172 -25.79 -26.18 -6.37
CA GLU A 172 -27.01 -26.75 -6.96
C GLU A 172 -27.56 -27.91 -6.11
#